data_AF-A0AAP6EL69-F1
#
_entry.id   AF-A0AAP6EL69-F1
#
_cell.length_a   1.000
_cell.length_b   1.000
_cell.length_c   1.000
_cell.angle_alpha   90.00
_cell.angle_beta   90.00
_cell.angle_gamma   90.00
#
_symmetry.space_group_name_H-M   'P 1'
#
loop_
_entity.id
_entity.type
_entity.pdbx_description
1 polymer ?
#
loop_
_entity_poly.entity_id
_entity_poly.type
_entity_poly.pdbx_seq_one_letter_code
_entity_poly.pdbx_strand_id
1 'polypeptide(L)'
;MPNRTAEPPDGPRPPHPGLTLHVYKVDRHGTVTEDQGPRTFRIDPKNPPPLFPTRTAPCACPRCTTPPDLTTMRTTLARLLDDKGNPATPPPPDLPTLIETLRGHLHLLLPEVEAAALKLGKDSVLRYCCLACIGEARQKLGTGPHPQGEYRRALRLAHSLNALCEHYEELIPRATP
;
A
#
# COMPACT_ATOMS: atom_id res chain seq x y z
N MET A 1 28.12 28.53 9.60
CA MET A 1 29.41 27.81 9.66
C MET A 1 29.59 27.10 8.32
N PRO A 2 30.59 27.45 7.50
CA PRO A 2 30.76 26.87 6.16
C PRO A 2 31.27 25.42 6.23
N ASN A 3 30.68 24.55 5.42
CA ASN A 3 31.01 23.14 5.31
C ASN A 3 32.39 23.00 4.65
N ARG A 4 33.38 22.51 5.40
CA ARG A 4 34.77 22.35 4.94
C ARG A 4 34.90 20.96 4.32
N THR A 5 34.78 20.86 3.00
CA THR A 5 35.09 19.64 2.26
C THR A 5 36.59 19.37 2.42
N ALA A 6 36.96 18.28 3.09
CA ALA A 6 38.35 17.86 3.21
C ALA A 6 38.86 17.36 1.84
N GLU A 7 40.02 17.85 1.41
CA GLU A 7 40.72 17.31 0.24
C GLU A 7 41.18 15.87 0.51
N PRO A 8 41.13 14.98 -0.51
CA PRO A 8 41.58 13.61 -0.35
C PRO A 8 43.12 13.55 -0.26
N PRO A 9 43.69 12.64 0.54
CA PRO A 9 45.14 12.48 0.64
C PRO A 9 45.73 11.92 -0.66
N ASP A 10 46.83 12.53 -1.09
CA ASP A 10 47.59 12.22 -2.30
C ASP A 10 48.48 10.98 -2.07
N GLY A 11 47.87 9.79 -2.13
CA GLY A 11 48.52 8.50 -1.94
C GLY A 11 48.45 7.61 -3.19
N PRO A 12 49.34 6.61 -3.32
CA PRO A 12 49.37 5.73 -4.48
C PRO A 12 48.01 5.04 -4.68
N ARG A 13 47.47 5.17 -5.90
CA ARG A 13 46.15 4.69 -6.29
C ARG A 13 46.12 3.15 -6.18
N PRO A 14 45.27 2.55 -5.33
CA PRO A 14 45.23 1.10 -5.17
C PRO A 14 44.75 0.41 -6.47
N PRO A 15 45.22 -0.82 -6.76
CA PRO A 15 45.06 -1.49 -8.06
C PRO A 15 43.62 -1.92 -8.40
N HIS A 16 42.66 -1.74 -7.51
CA HIS A 16 41.24 -2.03 -7.76
C HIS A 16 40.36 -0.92 -7.16
N PRO A 17 39.36 -0.40 -7.89
CA PRO A 17 38.45 0.61 -7.35
C PRO A 17 37.58 -0.03 -6.27
N GLY A 18 38.00 0.08 -5.01
CA GLY A 18 37.14 -0.17 -3.88
C GLY A 18 36.04 0.88 -3.85
N LEU A 19 34.80 0.46 -3.65
CA LEU A 19 33.68 1.37 -3.45
C LEU A 19 33.59 1.68 -1.95
N THR A 20 33.80 2.94 -1.58
CA THR A 20 33.63 3.42 -0.20
C THR A 20 32.24 4.04 -0.06
N LEU A 21 31.41 3.45 0.80
CA LEU A 21 30.08 3.96 1.14
C LEU A 21 30.10 4.50 2.57
N HIS A 22 29.56 5.69 2.79
CA HIS A 22 29.19 6.13 4.14
C HIS A 22 27.80 5.61 4.47
N VAL A 23 27.68 4.90 5.59
CA VAL A 23 26.43 4.28 6.00
C VAL A 23 25.80 5.10 7.12
N TYR A 24 24.60 5.62 6.86
CA TYR A 24 23.83 6.41 7.82
C TYR A 24 22.57 5.65 8.23
N LYS A 25 22.19 5.75 9.50
CA LYS A 25 20.86 5.40 9.99
C LYS A 25 20.01 6.66 10.01
N VAL A 26 18.81 6.58 9.45
CA VAL A 26 17.88 7.72 9.38
C VAL A 26 16.57 7.37 10.06
N ASP A 27 15.91 8.38 10.64
CA ASP A 27 14.57 8.25 11.18
C ASP A 27 13.49 8.33 10.07
N ARG A 28 12.22 8.21 10.48
CA ARG A 28 11.05 8.30 9.59
C ARG A 28 10.88 9.68 8.92
N HIS A 29 11.63 10.69 9.33
CA HIS A 29 11.61 12.05 8.81
C HIS A 29 12.83 12.35 7.90
N GLY A 30 13.74 11.38 7.72
CA GLY A 30 14.94 11.54 6.91
C GLY A 30 16.11 12.21 7.64
N THR A 31 16.03 12.34 8.97
CA THR A 31 17.13 12.90 9.79
C THR A 31 18.11 11.79 10.13
N VAL A 32 19.42 12.05 9.95
CA VAL A 32 20.49 11.10 10.31
C VAL A 32 20.53 10.98 11.84
N THR A 33 20.25 9.78 12.34
CA THR A 33 20.29 9.44 13.78
C THR A 33 21.60 8.81 14.19
N GLU A 34 22.34 8.23 13.25
CA GLU A 34 23.59 7.51 13.51
C GLU A 34 24.47 7.52 12.25
N ASP A 35 25.74 7.87 12.39
CA ASP A 35 26.74 7.69 11.35
C ASP A 35 27.58 6.46 11.69
N GLN A 36 27.52 5.44 10.84
CA GLN A 36 28.25 4.18 11.03
C GLN A 36 29.63 4.19 10.36
N GLY A 37 30.04 5.36 9.85
CA GLY A 37 31.33 5.58 9.23
C GLY A 37 31.47 4.97 7.84
N PRO A 38 32.66 5.10 7.24
CA PRO A 38 32.94 4.59 5.91
C PRO A 38 33.09 3.06 5.94
N ARG A 39 32.36 2.37 5.06
CA ARG A 39 32.55 0.95 4.74
C ARG A 39 33.13 0.81 3.35
N THR A 40 34.28 0.16 3.27
CA THR A 40 34.94 -0.15 2.01
C THR A 40 34.57 -1.56 1.57
N PHE A 41 33.92 -1.67 0.42
CA PHE A 41 33.60 -2.94 -0.21
C PHE A 41 34.59 -3.22 -1.33
N ARG A 42 35.17 -4.42 -1.32
CA ARG A 42 35.96 -4.94 -2.44
C ARG A 42 35.00 -5.75 -3.31
N ILE A 43 34.79 -5.28 -4.54
CA ILE A 43 34.02 -6.03 -5.53
C ILE A 43 35.00 -7.01 -6.18
N ASP A 44 34.81 -8.31 -5.95
CA ASP A 44 35.53 -9.35 -6.67
C ASP A 44 34.89 -9.49 -8.07
N PRO A 45 35.62 -9.18 -9.16
CA PRO A 45 35.06 -9.30 -10.51
C PRO A 45 34.69 -10.74 -10.90
N LYS A 46 35.22 -11.76 -10.20
CA LYS A 46 34.87 -13.18 -10.43
C LYS A 46 33.63 -13.64 -9.68
N ASN A 47 33.15 -12.85 -8.71
CA ASN A 47 31.96 -13.18 -7.93
C ASN A 47 31.13 -11.90 -7.69
N PRO A 48 30.43 -11.40 -8.73
CA PRO A 48 29.61 -10.22 -8.58
C PRO A 48 28.52 -10.51 -7.53
N PRO A 49 28.24 -9.57 -6.60
CA PRO A 49 27.09 -9.74 -5.71
C PRO A 49 25.83 -9.96 -6.56
N PRO A 50 24.88 -10.77 -6.09
CA PRO A 50 23.62 -10.95 -6.79
C PRO A 50 23.03 -9.57 -7.06
N LEU A 51 22.60 -9.32 -8.30
CA LEU A 51 21.89 -8.10 -8.66
C LEU A 51 20.71 -7.99 -7.72
N PHE A 52 20.79 -7.08 -6.74
CA PHE A 52 19.63 -6.75 -5.92
C PHE A 52 18.50 -6.40 -6.89
N PRO A 53 17.27 -6.89 -6.67
CA PRO A 53 16.17 -6.52 -7.53
C PRO A 53 16.11 -4.99 -7.56
N THR A 54 16.21 -4.42 -8.76
CA THR A 54 16.17 -2.97 -9.03
C THR A 54 14.84 -2.32 -8.66
N ARG A 55 13.91 -3.08 -8.08
CA ARG A 55 12.80 -2.55 -7.31
C ARG A 55 13.28 -2.23 -5.90
N THR A 56 13.79 -1.01 -5.72
CA THR A 56 13.68 -0.35 -4.42
C THR A 56 12.25 -0.55 -3.92
N ALA A 57 12.09 -1.08 -2.71
CA ALA A 57 10.78 -1.11 -2.07
C ALA A 57 10.19 0.32 -2.17
N PRO A 58 8.94 0.48 -2.63
CA PRO A 58 8.36 1.81 -2.74
C PRO A 58 8.48 2.48 -1.38
N CYS A 59 8.93 3.74 -1.38
CA CYS A 59 9.03 4.52 -0.15
C CYS A 59 7.70 4.42 0.60
N ALA A 60 7.71 4.01 1.86
CA ALA A 60 6.50 3.95 2.68
C ALA A 60 6.00 5.36 3.09
N CYS A 61 6.54 6.43 2.50
CA CYS A 61 6.11 7.78 2.80
C CYS A 61 4.77 8.05 2.08
N PRO A 62 3.87 8.84 2.69
CA PRO A 62 2.53 9.10 2.12
C PRO A 62 2.51 9.72 0.72
N ARG A 63 3.65 10.23 0.23
CA ARG A 63 3.79 10.81 -1.11
C ARG A 63 4.13 9.78 -2.20
N CYS A 64 4.62 8.61 -1.80
CA CYS A 64 4.98 7.53 -2.72
C CYS A 64 3.94 6.40 -2.74
N THR A 65 2.94 6.44 -1.85
CA THR A 65 1.84 5.47 -1.89
C THR A 65 1.00 5.72 -3.13
N THR A 66 1.05 4.79 -4.08
CA THR A 66 0.16 4.80 -5.23
C THR A 66 -1.28 4.68 -4.71
N PRO A 67 -2.23 5.50 -5.20
CA PRO A 67 -3.63 5.34 -4.82
C PRO A 67 -4.12 3.93 -5.14
N PRO A 68 -5.07 3.39 -4.36
CA PRO A 68 -5.64 2.08 -4.61
C PRO A 68 -6.31 2.02 -5.98
N ASP A 69 -6.09 0.91 -6.69
CA ASP A 69 -6.63 0.68 -8.03
C ASP A 69 -8.11 0.28 -7.97
N LEU A 70 -8.98 1.30 -7.93
CA LEU A 70 -10.43 1.11 -7.91
C LEU A 70 -10.96 0.38 -9.16
N THR A 71 -10.29 0.51 -10.32
CA THR A 71 -10.69 -0.16 -11.55
C THR A 71 -10.57 -1.67 -11.40
N THR A 72 -9.45 -2.14 -10.86
CA THR A 72 -9.24 -3.57 -10.57
C THR A 72 -10.22 -4.06 -9.50
N MET A 73 -10.47 -3.26 -8.45
CA MET A 73 -11.45 -3.62 -7.42
C MET A 73 -12.86 -3.77 -8.00
N ARG A 74 -13.31 -2.82 -8.84
CA ARG A 74 -14.62 -2.88 -9.49
C ARG A 74 -14.75 -4.00 -10.51
N THR A 75 -13.70 -4.28 -11.26
CA THR A 75 -13.66 -5.46 -12.15
C THR A 75 -13.84 -6.75 -11.35
N THR A 76 -13.26 -6.82 -10.15
CA THR A 76 -13.46 -7.95 -9.23
C THR A 76 -14.91 -8.01 -8.73
N LEU A 77 -15.50 -6.87 -8.38
CA LEU A 77 -16.89 -6.76 -7.93
C LEU A 77 -17.90 -7.19 -9.00
N ALA A 78 -17.67 -6.83 -10.26
CA ALA A 78 -18.54 -7.17 -11.40
C ALA A 78 -18.71 -8.68 -11.60
N ARG A 79 -17.85 -9.51 -10.99
CA ARG A 79 -18.00 -10.97 -10.99
C ARG A 79 -19.10 -11.46 -10.04
N LEU A 80 -19.47 -10.64 -9.05
CA LEU A 80 -20.45 -10.98 -7.99
C LEU A 80 -21.67 -10.08 -7.96
N LEU A 81 -21.55 -8.86 -8.46
CA LEU A 81 -22.60 -7.85 -8.46
C LEU A 81 -22.84 -7.36 -9.90
N ASP A 82 -24.09 -7.16 -10.28
CA ASP A 82 -24.45 -6.46 -11.51
C ASP A 82 -24.25 -4.93 -11.35
N ASP A 83 -24.49 -4.17 -12.43
CA ASP A 83 -24.37 -2.71 -12.43
C ASP A 83 -25.32 -2.00 -11.44
N LYS A 84 -26.32 -2.70 -10.93
CA LYS A 84 -27.29 -2.21 -9.93
C LYS A 84 -26.94 -2.70 -8.52
N GLY A 85 -25.82 -3.41 -8.35
CA GLY A 85 -25.41 -3.98 -7.08
C GLY A 85 -26.17 -5.24 -6.68
N ASN A 86 -26.95 -5.86 -7.57
CA ASN A 86 -27.63 -7.12 -7.26
C ASN A 86 -26.68 -8.32 -7.46
N PRO A 87 -26.87 -9.43 -6.72
CA PRO A 87 -26.07 -10.63 -6.91
C PRO A 87 -26.11 -11.17 -8.34
N ALA A 88 -24.92 -11.31 -8.96
CA ALA A 88 -24.76 -11.91 -10.27
C ALA A 88 -25.16 -13.39 -10.24
N THR A 89 -25.91 -13.82 -11.26
CA THR A 89 -26.40 -15.20 -11.40
C THR A 89 -25.96 -15.77 -12.76
N PRO A 90 -25.40 -16.99 -12.83
CA PRO A 90 -25.11 -17.91 -11.72
C PRO A 90 -23.89 -17.49 -10.87
N PRO A 91 -23.71 -18.03 -9.65
CA PRO A 91 -22.52 -17.80 -8.83
C PRO A 91 -21.22 -18.19 -9.55
N PRO A 92 -20.12 -17.45 -9.35
CA PRO A 92 -18.81 -17.84 -9.88
C PRO A 92 -18.36 -19.20 -9.32
N PRO A 93 -17.65 -20.03 -10.12
CA PRO A 93 -17.17 -21.34 -9.66
C PRO A 93 -16.00 -21.25 -8.67
N ASP A 94 -15.27 -20.13 -8.62
CA ASP A 94 -14.03 -19.91 -7.87
C ASP A 94 -14.23 -19.02 -6.61
N LEU A 95 -15.32 -19.26 -5.88
CA LEU A 95 -15.67 -18.46 -4.69
C LEU A 95 -14.54 -18.34 -3.64
N PRO A 96 -13.79 -19.40 -3.28
CA PRO A 96 -12.73 -19.29 -2.28
C PRO A 96 -11.65 -18.27 -2.70
N THR A 97 -11.18 -18.35 -3.94
CA THR A 97 -10.19 -17.42 -4.50
C THR A 97 -10.73 -15.99 -4.53
N LEU A 98 -12.00 -15.84 -4.90
CA LEU A 98 -12.63 -14.53 -4.98
C LEU A 98 -12.82 -13.91 -3.58
N ILE A 99 -13.16 -14.70 -2.57
CA ILE A 99 -13.23 -14.25 -1.18
C ILE A 99 -11.86 -13.74 -0.71
N GLU A 100 -10.78 -14.47 -0.96
CA GLU A 100 -9.44 -14.02 -0.56
C GLU A 100 -9.01 -12.76 -1.33
N THR A 101 -9.38 -12.64 -2.60
CA THR A 101 -9.13 -11.43 -3.39
C THR A 101 -9.89 -10.23 -2.82
N LEU A 102 -11.18 -10.39 -2.50
CA LEU A 102 -11.99 -9.34 -1.85
C LEU A 102 -11.42 -8.94 -0.49
N ARG A 103 -10.94 -9.91 0.31
CA ARG A 103 -10.26 -9.64 1.57
C ARG A 103 -8.99 -8.82 1.33
N GLY A 104 -8.17 -9.18 0.35
CA GLY A 104 -6.98 -8.42 -0.02
C GLY A 104 -7.32 -6.97 -0.39
N HIS A 105 -8.32 -6.77 -1.25
CA HIS A 105 -8.78 -5.44 -1.65
C HIS A 105 -9.27 -4.61 -0.47
N LEU A 106 -10.03 -5.20 0.46
CA LEU A 106 -10.47 -4.52 1.68
C LEU A 106 -9.31 -4.13 2.59
N HIS A 107 -8.29 -4.98 2.76
CA HIS A 107 -7.11 -4.64 3.57
C HIS A 107 -6.32 -3.47 2.97
N LEU A 108 -6.32 -3.32 1.65
CA LEU A 108 -5.70 -2.17 0.97
C LEU A 108 -6.55 -0.90 1.09
N LEU A 109 -7.86 -1.00 0.89
CA LEU A 109 -8.73 0.17 0.77
C LEU A 109 -9.12 0.77 2.14
N LEU A 110 -9.34 -0.07 3.16
CA LEU A 110 -9.74 0.39 4.50
C LEU A 110 -8.85 1.49 5.10
N PRO A 111 -7.51 1.34 5.16
CA PRO A 111 -6.65 2.38 5.73
C PRO A 111 -6.70 3.69 4.92
N GLU A 112 -6.84 3.60 3.60
CA GLU A 112 -6.90 4.77 2.72
C GLU A 112 -8.21 5.57 2.92
N VAL A 113 -9.35 4.88 3.00
CA VAL A 113 -10.65 5.50 3.31
C VAL A 113 -10.65 6.09 4.71
N GLU A 114 -10.08 5.39 5.70
CA GLU A 114 -9.98 5.89 7.08
C GLU A 114 -9.14 7.16 7.14
N ALA A 115 -7.96 7.15 6.52
CA ALA A 115 -7.07 8.30 6.47
C ALA A 115 -7.71 9.50 5.76
N ALA A 116 -8.46 9.27 4.68
CA ALA A 116 -9.17 10.33 3.97
C ALA A 116 -10.36 10.88 4.78
N ALA A 117 -11.18 10.02 5.38
CA ALA A 117 -12.31 10.41 6.21
C ALA A 117 -11.87 11.22 7.45
N LEU A 118 -10.74 10.87 8.06
CA LEU A 118 -10.20 11.59 9.22
C LEU A 118 -9.75 13.02 8.93
N LYS A 119 -9.50 13.38 7.66
CA LYS A 119 -9.18 14.75 7.24
C LYS A 119 -10.40 15.67 7.23
N LEU A 120 -11.61 15.11 7.20
CA LEU A 120 -12.85 15.89 7.27
C LEU A 120 -13.10 16.40 8.69
N GLY A 121 -13.89 17.49 8.78
CA GLY A 121 -14.35 18.04 10.06
C GLY A 121 -15.10 17.00 10.91
N LYS A 122 -15.04 17.15 12.23
CA LYS A 122 -15.65 16.18 13.18
C LYS A 122 -17.17 16.05 13.01
N ASP A 123 -17.83 17.13 12.59
CA ASP A 123 -19.28 17.19 12.39
C ASP A 123 -19.71 16.81 10.96
N SER A 124 -18.79 16.33 10.12
CA SER A 124 -19.11 15.89 8.76
C SER A 124 -19.90 14.59 8.78
N VAL A 125 -21.10 14.61 8.20
CA VAL A 125 -21.93 13.41 7.98
C VAL A 125 -21.16 12.37 7.18
N LEU A 126 -20.45 12.78 6.12
CA LEU A 126 -19.66 11.88 5.28
C LEU A 126 -18.57 11.16 6.08
N ARG A 127 -17.87 11.88 6.99
CA ARG A 127 -16.89 11.28 7.90
C ARG A 127 -17.52 10.18 8.75
N TYR A 128 -18.67 10.46 9.36
CA TYR A 128 -19.35 9.48 10.22
C TYR A 128 -19.77 8.24 9.43
N CYS A 129 -20.40 8.43 8.26
CA CYS A 129 -20.80 7.33 7.37
C CYS A 129 -19.59 6.45 6.97
N CYS A 130 -18.48 7.06 6.55
CA CYS A 130 -17.29 6.32 6.16
C CYS A 130 -16.72 5.48 7.31
N LEU A 131 -16.59 6.07 8.51
CA LEU A 131 -16.05 5.36 9.68
C LEU A 131 -16.96 4.21 10.14
N ALA A 132 -18.28 4.37 10.04
CA ALA A 132 -19.23 3.29 10.30
C ALA A 132 -19.05 2.14 9.29
N CYS A 133 -18.97 2.44 7.98
CA CYS A 133 -18.72 1.47 6.92
C CYS A 133 -17.40 0.71 7.12
N ILE A 134 -16.34 1.41 7.56
CA ILE A 134 -15.04 0.81 7.92
C ILE A 134 -15.20 -0.19 9.07
N GLY A 135 -15.92 0.19 10.14
CA GLY A 135 -16.17 -0.68 11.28
C GLY A 135 -16.90 -1.96 10.88
N GLU A 136 -17.96 -1.84 10.08
CA GLU A 136 -18.73 -2.98 9.57
C GLU A 136 -17.89 -3.90 8.67
N ALA A 137 -17.09 -3.31 7.77
CA ALA A 137 -16.20 -4.07 6.89
C ALA A 137 -15.14 -4.85 7.69
N ARG A 138 -14.54 -4.23 8.72
CA ARG A 138 -13.59 -4.90 9.63
C ARG A 138 -14.24 -6.07 10.37
N GLN A 139 -15.48 -5.90 10.85
CA GLN A 139 -16.23 -6.98 11.50
C GLN A 139 -16.47 -8.15 10.53
N LYS A 140 -16.87 -7.86 9.29
CA LYS A 140 -17.07 -8.88 8.25
C LYS A 140 -15.77 -9.62 7.91
N LEU A 141 -14.62 -8.95 7.89
CA LEU A 141 -13.31 -9.57 7.67
C LEU A 141 -12.92 -10.54 8.81
N GLY A 142 -13.28 -10.20 10.06
CA GLY A 142 -13.02 -11.05 11.22
C GLY A 142 -13.98 -12.24 11.36
N THR A 143 -15.07 -12.24 10.60
CA THR A 143 -16.08 -13.32 10.67
C THR A 143 -15.65 -14.53 9.85
N GLY A 144 -15.78 -15.72 10.44
CA GLY A 144 -15.52 -17.01 9.80
C GLY A 144 -16.55 -17.38 8.72
N PRO A 145 -16.72 -18.69 8.44
CA PRO A 145 -17.70 -19.18 7.47
C PRO A 145 -19.09 -18.60 7.69
N HIS A 146 -19.79 -18.27 6.60
CA HIS A 146 -21.16 -17.75 6.68
C HIS A 146 -22.17 -18.91 6.79
N PRO A 147 -23.22 -18.82 7.63
CA PRO A 147 -24.21 -19.90 7.78
C PRO A 147 -24.90 -20.32 6.48
N GLN A 148 -25.03 -19.38 5.54
CA GLN A 148 -25.63 -19.60 4.22
C GLN A 148 -24.59 -19.93 3.12
N GLY A 149 -23.37 -20.31 3.50
CA GLY A 149 -22.32 -20.72 2.57
C GLY A 149 -21.45 -19.59 2.01
N GLU A 150 -20.45 -19.98 1.22
CA GLU A 150 -19.38 -19.10 0.72
C GLU A 150 -19.89 -18.01 -0.21
N TYR A 151 -20.90 -18.27 -1.03
CA TYR A 151 -21.44 -17.26 -1.94
C TYR A 151 -22.00 -16.05 -1.18
N ARG A 152 -22.74 -16.29 -0.10
CA ARG A 152 -23.26 -15.22 0.77
C ARG A 152 -22.13 -14.49 1.51
N ARG A 153 -21.06 -15.20 1.89
CA ARG A 153 -19.84 -14.58 2.43
C ARG A 153 -19.21 -13.64 1.40
N ALA A 154 -19.05 -14.09 0.16
CA ALA A 154 -18.49 -13.30 -0.94
C ALA A 154 -19.33 -12.05 -1.22
N LEU A 155 -20.66 -12.17 -1.30
CA LEU A 155 -21.57 -11.03 -1.49
C LEU A 155 -21.46 -9.99 -0.37
N ARG A 156 -21.41 -10.43 0.90
CA ARG A 156 -21.26 -9.51 2.04
C ARG A 156 -19.96 -8.70 1.96
N LEU A 157 -18.87 -9.34 1.54
CA LEU A 157 -17.59 -8.66 1.34
C LEU A 157 -17.63 -7.74 0.13
N ALA A 158 -18.25 -8.18 -0.98
CA ALA A 158 -18.39 -7.41 -2.20
C ALA A 158 -19.19 -6.11 -1.96
N HIS A 159 -20.32 -6.17 -1.25
CA HIS A 159 -21.09 -4.97 -0.91
C HIS A 159 -20.29 -3.99 -0.04
N SER A 160 -19.55 -4.49 0.95
CA SER A 160 -18.68 -3.63 1.76
C SER A 160 -17.57 -2.98 0.93
N LEU A 161 -16.95 -3.74 0.02
CA LEU A 161 -15.92 -3.19 -0.86
C LEU A 161 -16.52 -2.16 -1.83
N ASN A 162 -17.69 -2.42 -2.42
CA ASN A 162 -18.36 -1.48 -3.32
C ASN A 162 -18.65 -0.13 -2.63
N ALA A 163 -19.27 -0.18 -1.44
CA ALA A 163 -19.56 1.02 -0.67
C ALA A 163 -18.28 1.80 -0.29
N LEU A 164 -17.20 1.09 0.06
CA LEU A 164 -15.91 1.74 0.35
C LEU A 164 -15.27 2.36 -0.88
N CYS A 165 -15.40 1.75 -2.06
CA CYS A 165 -14.95 2.36 -3.31
C CYS A 165 -15.70 3.66 -3.60
N GLU A 166 -17.02 3.67 -3.44
CA GLU A 166 -17.85 4.89 -3.59
C GLU A 166 -17.43 5.98 -2.61
N HIS A 167 -17.30 5.65 -1.32
CA HIS A 167 -16.82 6.60 -0.32
C HIS A 167 -15.41 7.11 -0.62
N TYR A 168 -14.49 6.26 -1.08
CA TYR A 168 -13.14 6.69 -1.42
C TYR A 168 -13.15 7.75 -2.54
N GLU A 169 -14.02 7.59 -3.54
CA GLU A 169 -14.17 8.58 -4.62
C GLU A 169 -14.81 9.88 -4.17
N GLU A 170 -15.77 9.83 -3.24
CA GLU A 170 -16.35 11.03 -2.64
C GLU A 170 -15.35 11.79 -1.77
N LEU A 171 -14.41 11.07 -1.14
CA LEU A 171 -13.40 11.63 -0.24
C LEU A 171 -12.19 12.22 -0.97
N ILE A 172 -11.84 11.70 -2.15
CA ILE A 172 -10.75 12.28 -2.95
C ILE A 172 -11.31 13.49 -3.69
N PRO A 173 -10.70 14.68 -3.53
CA PRO A 173 -11.03 15.81 -4.39
C PRO A 173 -10.80 15.40 -5.84
N ARG A 174 -11.86 15.36 -6.64
CA ARG A 174 -11.71 15.20 -8.09
C ARG A 174 -10.79 16.34 -8.52
N ALA A 175 -9.61 15.99 -9.02
CA ALA A 175 -8.77 16.96 -9.70
C ALA A 175 -9.60 17.49 -10.87
N THR A 176 -10.20 18.66 -10.69
CA THR A 176 -10.80 19.42 -11.78
C THR A 176 -9.67 19.71 -12.77
N PRO A 177 -9.83 19.36 -14.06
CA PRO A 177 -8.86 19.73 -15.09
C PRO A 177 -8.72 21.24 -15.22
#